data_AF-A0A225DXI3-F1
#
_entry.id   AF-A0A225DXI3-F1
#
_cell.length_a   1.000
_cell.length_b   1.000
_cell.length_c   1.000
_cell.angle_alpha   90.00
_cell.angle_beta   90.00
_cell.angle_gamma   90.00
#
_symmetry.space_group_name_H-M   'P 1'
#
loop_
_entity.id
_entity.type
_entity.pdbx_description
1 polymer ?
#
loop_
_entity_poly.entity_id
_entity_poly.type
_entity_poly.pdbx_seq_one_letter_code
_entity_poly.pdbx_strand_id
1 'polypeptide(L)'
;MFRSPFVSVGDFMGAGGVSLAFGAGPDGAPRVRVFDAAQLMAAGPFTTLDQIAAAAQLANFYAGGLDQRTGAQVAIIPATSTAPAELATRTGAEGAAPVNMYSAATLATGLLPTPDQTLDATTAAATLNGVFVG
;
A
#
# COMPACT_ATOMS: atom_id res chain seq x y z
N MET A 1 12.84 -19.94 -5.78
CA MET A 1 11.80 -19.32 -6.64
C MET A 1 11.48 -17.98 -6.00
N PHE A 2 11.89 -16.86 -6.60
CA PHE A 2 11.54 -15.53 -6.08
C PHE A 2 10.13 -15.19 -6.57
N ARG A 3 9.21 -14.92 -5.65
CA ARG A 3 7.86 -14.46 -5.99
C ARG A 3 7.90 -12.94 -6.20
N SER A 4 7.22 -12.46 -7.24
CA SER A 4 7.27 -11.06 -7.66
C SER A 4 6.72 -10.11 -6.58
N PRO A 5 7.25 -8.88 -6.48
CA PRO A 5 6.64 -7.84 -5.67
C PRO A 5 5.26 -7.43 -6.21
N PHE A 6 4.43 -6.87 -5.35
CA PHE A 6 3.15 -6.28 -5.74
C PHE A 6 3.37 -4.81 -6.11
N VAL A 7 2.72 -4.35 -7.18
CA VAL A 7 2.84 -2.98 -7.67
C VAL A 7 1.45 -2.42 -7.96
N SER A 8 1.23 -1.16 -7.60
CA SER A 8 0.03 -0.41 -7.95
C SER A 8 0.39 1.01 -8.39
N VAL A 9 -0.46 1.60 -9.22
CA VAL A 9 -0.29 2.93 -9.82
C VAL A 9 -1.57 3.72 -9.60
N GLY A 10 -1.44 5.00 -9.23
CA GLY A 10 -2.58 5.91 -9.06
C GLY A 10 -2.15 7.25 -8.50
N ASP A 11 -3.06 8.21 -8.38
CA ASP A 11 -2.79 9.50 -7.73
C ASP A 11 -3.05 9.41 -6.23
N PHE A 12 -2.04 8.96 -5.47
CA PHE A 12 -2.18 8.78 -4.02
C PHE A 12 -2.26 10.11 -3.26
N MET A 13 -1.63 11.16 -3.78
CA MET A 13 -1.62 12.47 -3.12
C MET A 13 -2.86 13.31 -3.47
N GLY A 14 -3.65 12.89 -4.47
CA GLY A 14 -4.84 13.62 -4.94
C GLY A 14 -4.52 14.97 -5.58
N ALA A 15 -3.28 15.15 -6.07
CA ALA A 15 -2.76 16.42 -6.56
C ALA A 15 -2.60 16.46 -8.09
N GLY A 16 -3.13 15.46 -8.80
CA GLY A 16 -2.98 15.28 -10.25
C GLY A 16 -1.67 14.62 -10.68
N GLY A 17 -0.89 14.09 -9.73
CA GLY A 17 0.38 13.39 -9.96
C GLY A 17 0.23 11.88 -9.96
N VAL A 18 1.16 11.15 -10.59
CA VAL A 18 1.17 9.67 -10.54
C VAL A 18 2.07 9.20 -9.41
N SER A 19 1.55 8.30 -8.59
CA SER A 19 2.26 7.60 -7.52
C SER A 19 2.41 6.12 -7.87
N LEU A 20 3.52 5.53 -7.43
CA LEU A 20 3.80 4.10 -7.52
C LEU A 20 3.90 3.51 -6.13
N ALA A 21 3.06 2.54 -5.83
CA ALA A 21 3.13 1.76 -4.59
C ALA A 21 3.77 0.40 -4.87
N PHE A 22 4.75 0.05 -4.03
CA PHE A 22 5.45 -1.22 -4.06
C PHE A 22 5.21 -1.95 -2.74
N GLY A 23 4.64 -3.13 -2.83
CA GLY A 23 4.49 -4.05 -1.71
C GLY A 23 5.47 -5.21 -1.85
N ALA A 24 6.06 -5.63 -0.72
CA ALA A 24 6.92 -6.80 -0.71
C ALA A 24 6.18 -8.04 -1.24
N GLY A 25 6.86 -8.85 -2.05
CA GLY A 25 6.33 -10.11 -2.53
C GLY A 25 6.12 -11.13 -1.40
N PRO A 26 5.46 -12.26 -1.69
CA PRO A 26 5.31 -13.36 -0.74
C PRO A 26 6.67 -13.79 -0.14
N ASP A 27 6.67 -14.23 1.12
CA ASP A 27 7.87 -14.54 1.92
C ASP A 27 8.71 -13.32 2.34
N GLY A 28 8.39 -12.12 1.86
CA GLY A 28 8.96 -10.86 2.34
C GLY A 28 8.28 -10.34 3.60
N ALA A 29 9.00 -9.54 4.39
CA ALA A 29 8.37 -8.72 5.42
C ALA A 29 7.32 -7.79 4.77
N PRO A 30 6.17 -7.48 5.42
CA PRO A 30 5.05 -6.76 4.81
C PRO A 30 5.34 -5.27 4.62
N ARG A 31 6.47 -4.94 4.02
CA ARG A 31 6.94 -3.58 3.77
C ARG A 31 6.26 -3.02 2.54
N VAL A 32 5.80 -1.79 2.66
CA VAL A 32 5.18 -1.02 1.58
C VAL A 32 5.91 0.30 1.43
N ARG A 33 6.21 0.67 0.19
CA ARG A 33 6.84 1.95 -0.17
C ARG A 33 6.03 2.62 -1.26
N VAL A 34 5.81 3.92 -1.14
CA VAL A 34 5.11 4.72 -2.13
C VAL A 34 6.04 5.82 -2.61
N PHE A 35 6.09 6.01 -3.92
CA PHE A 35 6.94 7.01 -4.57
C PHE A 35 6.13 7.92 -5.49
N ASP A 36 6.57 9.17 -5.60
CA ASP A 36 6.20 10.03 -6.70
C ASP A 36 6.86 9.50 -7.99
N ALA A 37 6.06 9.20 -9.00
CA ALA A 37 6.54 8.56 -10.22
C ALA A 37 7.44 9.50 -11.05
N ALA A 38 7.15 10.80 -11.06
CA ALA A 38 7.96 11.77 -11.81
C ALA A 38 9.35 11.90 -11.20
N GLN A 39 9.44 11.98 -9.87
CA GLN A 39 10.72 12.01 -9.17
C GLN A 39 11.48 10.69 -9.27
N LEU A 40 10.77 9.54 -9.25
CA LEU A 40 11.40 8.24 -9.46
C LEU A 40 12.01 8.11 -10.86
N MET A 41 11.31 8.59 -11.90
CA MET A 41 11.85 8.61 -13.27
C MET A 41 13.04 9.58 -13.42
N ALA A 42 12.98 10.73 -12.74
CA ALA A 42 14.06 11.71 -12.75
C ALA A 42 15.34 11.21 -12.06
N ALA A 43 15.25 10.19 -11.19
CA ALA A 43 16.41 9.58 -10.55
C ALA A 43 17.33 8.84 -11.52
N GLY A 44 16.87 8.55 -12.75
CA GLY A 44 17.63 7.78 -13.73
C GLY A 44 17.72 6.29 -13.37
N PRO A 45 18.71 5.55 -13.92
CA PRO A 45 18.86 4.12 -13.63
C PRO A 45 19.25 3.85 -12.18
N PHE A 46 18.56 2.92 -11.54
CA PHE A 46 18.86 2.43 -10.19
C PHE A 46 18.72 0.90 -10.14
N THR A 47 19.43 0.28 -9.21
CA THR A 47 19.35 -1.17 -8.95
C THR A 47 18.46 -1.50 -7.77
N THR A 48 18.27 -0.55 -6.85
CA THR A 48 17.42 -0.73 -5.66
C THR A 48 16.67 0.56 -5.32
N LEU A 49 15.49 0.43 -4.71
CA LEU A 49 14.71 1.57 -4.24
C LEU A 49 15.40 2.36 -3.10
N ASP A 50 16.44 1.80 -2.47
CA ASP A 50 17.22 2.49 -1.42
C ASP A 50 18.21 3.52 -1.99
N GLN A 51 18.47 3.49 -3.30
CA GLN A 51 19.27 4.50 -4.01
C GLN A 51 18.45 5.75 -4.38
N ILE A 52 17.13 5.69 -4.23
CA ILE A 52 16.24 6.80 -4.58
C ILE A 52 16.25 7.85 -3.47
N ALA A 53 16.32 9.12 -3.87
CA ALA A 53 16.28 10.23 -2.93
C ALA A 53 15.03 10.18 -2.06
N ALA A 54 15.19 10.41 -0.75
CA ALA A 54 14.09 10.33 0.22
C ALA A 54 12.91 11.27 -0.12
N ALA A 55 13.17 12.40 -0.80
CA ALA A 55 12.13 13.33 -1.25
C ALA A 55 11.14 12.72 -2.24
N ALA A 56 11.55 11.71 -3.02
CA ALA A 56 10.67 11.00 -3.95
C ALA A 56 9.79 9.97 -3.24
N GLN A 57 10.12 9.61 -2.00
CA GLN A 57 9.42 8.60 -1.25
C GLN A 57 8.31 9.26 -0.41
N LEU A 58 7.08 9.05 -0.84
CA LEU A 58 5.87 9.56 -0.19
C LEU A 58 5.56 8.77 1.10
N ALA A 59 5.85 7.47 1.12
CA ALA A 59 5.64 6.62 2.29
C ALA A 59 6.61 5.43 2.33
N ASN A 60 6.93 4.95 3.55
CA ASN A 60 7.69 3.72 3.78
C ASN A 60 7.36 3.16 5.16
N PHE A 61 6.61 2.06 5.18
CA PHE A 61 6.06 1.49 6.41
C PHE A 61 5.89 -0.03 6.30
N TYR A 62 5.49 -0.67 7.39
CA TYR A 62 5.07 -2.06 7.40
C TYR A 62 3.55 -2.14 7.59
N ALA A 63 2.87 -2.80 6.66
CA ALA A 63 1.41 -3.00 6.66
C ALA A 63 0.96 -4.14 7.60
N GLY A 64 1.89 -4.70 8.38
CA GLY A 64 1.69 -5.82 9.29
C GLY A 64 2.87 -5.94 10.25
N GLY A 65 2.92 -7.03 11.00
CA GLY A 65 4.00 -7.30 11.95
C GLY A 65 5.37 -7.45 11.26
N LEU A 66 6.42 -6.92 11.88
CA LEU A 66 7.80 -6.95 11.35
C LEU A 66 8.33 -8.37 11.09
N ASP A 67 7.83 -9.35 11.85
CA ASP A 67 8.23 -10.75 11.76
C ASP A 67 7.38 -11.57 10.77
N GLN A 68 6.30 -10.99 10.25
CA GLN A 68 5.48 -11.65 9.24
C GLN A 68 6.26 -11.77 7.93
N ARG A 69 6.05 -12.88 7.21
CA ARG A 69 6.67 -13.15 5.90
C ARG A 69 5.60 -13.39 4.85
N THR A 70 4.57 -12.56 4.87
CA THR A 70 3.39 -12.70 4.01
C THR A 70 3.46 -11.83 2.77
N GLY A 71 4.46 -10.95 2.67
CA GLY A 71 4.41 -9.81 1.76
C GLY A 71 3.29 -8.83 2.10
N ALA A 72 3.09 -7.87 1.22
CA ALA A 72 1.99 -6.90 1.30
C ALA A 72 1.46 -6.65 -0.12
N GLN A 73 0.22 -7.05 -0.37
CA GLN A 73 -0.49 -6.65 -1.58
C GLN A 73 -0.91 -5.20 -1.44
N VAL A 74 -0.89 -4.45 -2.55
CA VAL A 74 -1.14 -3.01 -2.55
C VAL A 74 -2.10 -2.62 -3.66
N ALA A 75 -2.97 -1.66 -3.37
CA ALA A 75 -3.81 -1.00 -4.35
C ALA A 75 -3.97 0.49 -3.98
N ILE A 76 -3.73 1.38 -4.93
CA ILE A 76 -4.09 2.80 -4.79
C ILE A 76 -5.54 2.96 -5.22
N ILE A 77 -6.36 3.46 -4.31
CA ILE A 77 -7.75 3.82 -4.53
C ILE A 77 -7.76 5.32 -4.85
N PRO A 78 -8.22 5.72 -6.05
CA PRO A 78 -8.19 7.12 -6.45
C PRO A 78 -9.16 7.95 -5.60
N ALA A 79 -8.86 9.25 -5.48
CA ALA A 79 -9.75 10.20 -4.85
C ALA A 79 -11.09 10.29 -5.59
N THR A 80 -12.14 10.60 -4.86
CA THR A 80 -13.47 10.95 -5.38
C THR A 80 -13.78 12.40 -5.03
N SER A 81 -14.94 12.91 -5.46
CA SER A 81 -15.39 14.24 -5.04
C SER A 81 -15.67 14.35 -3.53
N THR A 82 -15.80 13.23 -2.82
CA THR A 82 -16.18 13.18 -1.41
C THR A 82 -15.15 12.48 -0.51
N ALA A 83 -14.11 11.87 -1.07
CA ALA A 83 -13.10 11.15 -0.32
C ALA A 83 -11.71 11.34 -0.94
N PRO A 84 -10.65 11.50 -0.12
CA PRO A 84 -9.27 11.54 -0.62
C PRO A 84 -8.86 10.19 -1.21
N ALA A 85 -7.73 10.17 -1.91
CA ALA A 85 -7.12 8.91 -2.33
C ALA A 85 -6.63 8.12 -1.12
N GLU A 86 -6.66 6.80 -1.24
CA GLU A 86 -6.28 5.87 -0.16
C GLU A 86 -5.36 4.78 -0.71
N LEU A 87 -4.53 4.24 0.17
CA LEU A 87 -3.72 3.06 -0.09
C LEU A 87 -4.32 1.88 0.66
N ALA A 88 -4.84 0.91 -0.09
CA ALA A 88 -5.25 -0.37 0.46
C ALA A 88 -4.05 -1.32 0.52
N THR A 89 -3.91 -2.02 1.63
CA THR A 89 -2.93 -3.09 1.80
C THR A 89 -3.60 -4.36 2.32
N ARG A 90 -3.08 -5.51 1.92
CA ARG A 90 -3.47 -6.80 2.50
C ARG A 90 -2.22 -7.61 2.80
N THR A 91 -2.11 -8.08 4.05
CA THR A 91 -1.02 -8.94 4.53
C THR A 91 -1.60 -10.29 4.92
N GLY A 92 -1.06 -11.38 4.37
CA GLY A 92 -1.55 -12.74 4.61
C GLY A 92 -1.43 -13.63 3.39
N ALA A 93 -1.49 -14.95 3.60
CA ALA A 93 -1.65 -15.91 2.52
C ALA A 93 -3.07 -15.84 1.91
N GLU A 94 -3.25 -16.41 0.72
CA GLU A 94 -4.55 -16.54 0.02
C GLU A 94 -5.67 -16.92 1.01
N GLY A 95 -6.66 -16.04 1.20
CA GLY A 95 -7.73 -16.19 2.22
C GLY A 95 -8.36 -14.86 2.63
N ALA A 96 -9.23 -14.89 3.66
CA ALA A 96 -9.98 -13.73 4.18
C ALA A 96 -9.14 -12.82 5.10
N ALA A 97 -7.91 -12.50 4.70
CA ALA A 97 -7.12 -11.49 5.40
C ALA A 97 -7.77 -10.11 5.24
N PRO A 98 -7.84 -9.30 6.31
CA PRO A 98 -8.44 -7.99 6.22
C PRO A 98 -7.65 -7.06 5.30
N VAL A 99 -8.37 -6.13 4.66
CA VAL A 99 -7.79 -5.06 3.87
C VAL A 99 -7.71 -3.80 4.73
N ASN A 100 -6.50 -3.31 4.94
CA ASN A 100 -6.24 -2.09 5.69
C ASN A 100 -6.12 -0.91 4.72
N MET A 101 -6.85 0.17 4.97
CA MET A 101 -6.79 1.40 4.18
C MET A 101 -6.06 2.51 4.95
N TYR A 102 -5.24 3.27 4.22
CA TYR A 102 -4.47 4.39 4.76
C TYR A 102 -4.58 5.60 3.84
N SER A 103 -4.85 6.75 4.44
CA SER A 103 -4.70 8.07 3.84
C SER A 103 -3.24 8.49 3.83
N ALA A 104 -2.89 9.46 2.97
CA ALA A 104 -1.57 10.06 2.94
C ALA A 104 -1.17 10.68 4.29
N ALA A 105 -2.13 11.27 5.02
CA ALA A 105 -1.90 11.84 6.34
C ALA A 105 -1.49 10.77 7.37
N THR A 106 -2.17 9.63 7.36
CA THR A 106 -1.88 8.51 8.26
C THR A 106 -0.50 7.89 7.99
N LEU A 107 -0.10 7.77 6.72
CA LEU A 107 1.22 7.24 6.36
C LEU A 107 2.38 8.17 6.72
N ALA A 108 2.14 9.45 7.02
CA ALA A 108 3.16 10.38 7.50
C ALA A 108 3.55 10.15 8.98
N THR A 109 2.85 9.28 9.71
CA THR A 109 2.96 9.17 11.17
C THR A 109 4.01 8.19 11.69
N GLY A 110 4.62 7.35 10.84
CA GLY A 110 5.72 6.47 11.25
C GLY A 110 5.82 5.15 10.48
N LEU A 111 6.67 4.24 10.99
CA LEU A 111 6.97 2.95 10.35
C LEU A 111 5.87 1.88 10.50
N LEU A 112 4.98 2.05 11.48
CA LEU A 112 3.86 1.14 11.79
C LEU A 112 2.58 1.98 11.97
N PRO A 113 2.06 2.59 10.90
CA PRO A 113 0.86 3.40 10.97
C PRO A 113 -0.35 2.53 11.36
N THR A 114 -1.27 3.11 12.13
CA THR A 114 -2.58 2.49 12.38
C THR A 114 -3.48 2.75 11.17
N PRO A 115 -4.15 1.73 10.58
CA PRO A 115 -5.06 1.94 9.45
C PRO A 115 -6.20 2.91 9.80
N ASP A 116 -6.61 3.72 8.82
CA ASP A 116 -7.81 4.56 8.94
C ASP A 116 -9.07 3.69 8.94
N GLN A 117 -9.06 2.62 8.15
CA GLN A 117 -10.12 1.63 8.07
C GLN A 117 -9.55 0.23 7.90
N THR A 118 -10.26 -0.76 8.41
CA THR A 118 -9.99 -2.18 8.18
C THR A 118 -11.26 -2.84 7.67
N LEU A 119 -11.20 -3.37 6.45
CA LEU A 119 -12.26 -4.20 5.88
C LEU A 119 -11.95 -5.67 6.15
N ASP A 120 -12.78 -6.31 6.97
CA ASP A 120 -12.67 -7.73 7.26
C ASP A 120 -13.95 -8.44 6.79
N ALA A 121 -13.86 -9.22 5.71
CA ALA A 121 -15.01 -9.92 5.14
C ALA A 121 -15.60 -10.99 6.09
N THR A 122 -14.84 -11.47 7.10
CA THR A 122 -15.32 -12.50 8.04
C THR A 122 -16.18 -11.94 9.15
N THR A 123 -15.94 -10.70 9.56
CA THR A 123 -16.73 -9.97 10.56
C THR A 123 -17.73 -8.99 9.92
N ALA A 124 -17.43 -8.49 8.72
CA ALA A 124 -18.31 -7.62 7.93
C ALA A 124 -19.57 -8.31 7.42
N ALA A 125 -19.58 -9.65 7.29
CA ALA A 125 -20.77 -10.40 6.90
C ALA A 125 -21.97 -10.18 7.86
N ALA A 126 -21.74 -9.66 9.07
CA ALA A 126 -22.79 -9.30 10.03
C ALA A 126 -23.33 -7.86 9.88
N THR A 127 -22.62 -6.95 9.21
CA THR A 127 -22.94 -5.50 9.19
C THR A 127 -22.93 -4.85 7.82
N LEU A 128 -22.32 -5.46 6.80
CA LEU A 128 -22.26 -4.95 5.43
C LEU A 128 -23.18 -5.79 4.54
N ASN A 129 -24.33 -5.21 4.15
CA ASN A 129 -25.26 -5.78 3.17
C ASN A 129 -24.65 -5.72 1.76
N GLY A 130 -23.60 -6.49 1.49
CA GLY A 130 -22.91 -6.51 0.20
C GLY A 130 -22.27 -7.86 -0.11
N VAL A 131 -22.14 -8.16 -1.40
CA VAL A 131 -21.37 -9.32 -1.89
C VAL A 131 -19.93 -8.85 -2.12
N PHE A 132 -18.99 -9.52 -1.46
CA PHE A 132 -17.55 -9.32 -1.71
C PHE A 132 -17.12 -10.26 -2.83
N VAL A 133 -16.88 -9.72 -4.03
CA VAL A 133 -16.17 -10.43 -5.10
C VAL A 133 -14.74 -9.91 -5.15
N GLY A 134 -13.80 -10.76 -4.74
CA GLY A 134 -12.37 -10.57 -4.91
C GLY A 134 -11.86 -11.49 -6.01
#